data_AF-A0AAD4TLT0-F1
#
_entry.id   AF-A0AAD4TLT0-F1
#
_cell.length_a   1.000
_cell.length_b   1.000
_cell.length_c   1.000
_cell.angle_alpha   90.00
_cell.angle_beta   90.00
_cell.angle_gamma   90.00
#
_symmetry.space_group_name_H-M   'P 1'
#
loop_
_entity.id
_entity.type
_entity.pdbx_description
1 polymer ?
#
loop_
_entity_poly.entity_id
_entity_poly.type
_entity_poly.pdbx_seq_one_letter_code
_entity_poly.pdbx_strand_id
1 'polypeptide(L)'
;MSLLDLIKEAAAAADSETSVESKYPIVLNAIPILSDLKAAKDQTDDTNLIKRVEGWKVSEIDAEIIESGNKFTKKLKKKLKNPKSFNTDEFLEILHSFLKKIVDLLNLSDDDVSSSVCLMLEKSGVFIGKNVLSLILEASLKLEVWDVLKTLIIQGVTCVDLIEILVTKQRADLLCLCVKHVSDIQSDDFVSVFKYFLTPPKGSNKNMISVRQDWENQANLAIESCSSRRNDKSLLAKEASILLMVAYDGFTPAEVCLHYLFASSNLDSLTLSYVLSRLSGTEMLSLIKYLGKWLKKYEKFPQANPCPKAGKKLGLNACDWVPSLKSIVKYLGLVLDEHFSKFVLYTEFQEELRSINGVVQSLASEARLCCSVADVVENLKLETQSQKDA
;
A
#
# COMPACT_ATOMS: atom_id res chain seq x y z
N MET A 1 18.69 36.94 10.24
CA MET A 1 18.63 35.47 10.03
C MET A 1 18.26 35.22 8.59
N SER A 2 18.90 34.26 7.92
CA SER A 2 18.46 33.88 6.57
C SER A 2 17.18 33.04 6.66
N LEU A 3 16.39 33.00 5.58
CA LEU A 3 15.22 32.11 5.46
C LEU A 3 15.60 30.64 5.77
N LEU A 4 16.83 30.26 5.41
CA LEU A 4 17.36 28.91 5.57
C LEU A 4 17.68 28.60 7.04
N ASP A 5 18.10 29.60 7.82
CA ASP A 5 18.29 29.47 9.27
C ASP A 5 16.94 29.35 9.99
N LEU A 6 15.95 30.15 9.60
CA LEU A 6 14.57 30.06 10.10
C LEU A 6 13.92 28.72 9.80
N ILE A 7 14.11 28.18 8.58
CA ILE A 7 13.61 26.85 8.21
C ILE A 7 14.32 25.76 9.03
N LYS A 8 15.63 25.86 9.23
CA LYS A 8 16.39 24.90 10.06
C LYS A 8 15.97 24.93 11.51
N GLU A 9 15.71 26.11 12.07
CA GLU A 9 15.28 26.28 13.45
C GLU A 9 13.84 25.78 13.66
N ALA A 10 12.93 26.07 12.71
CA ALA A 10 11.57 25.53 12.72
C ALA A 10 11.54 24.01 12.52
N ALA A 11 12.41 23.46 11.66
CA ALA A 11 12.54 22.02 11.46
C ALA A 11 13.13 21.34 12.72
N ALA A 12 14.16 21.92 13.34
CA ALA A 12 14.73 21.43 14.58
C ALA A 12 13.74 21.48 15.76
N ALA A 13 12.87 22.50 15.80
CA ALA A 13 11.77 22.57 16.76
C ALA A 13 10.71 21.48 16.48
N ALA A 14 10.36 21.24 15.22
CA ALA A 14 9.42 20.19 14.83
C ALA A 14 9.93 18.78 15.15
N ASP A 15 11.24 18.52 15.01
CA ASP A 15 11.85 17.24 15.37
C ASP A 15 11.79 16.97 16.89
N SER A 16 11.81 18.03 17.72
CA SER A 16 11.64 17.95 19.17
C SER A 16 10.17 17.78 19.62
N GLU A 17 9.21 18.02 18.72
CA GLU A 17 7.77 18.03 18.96
C GLU A 17 7.03 16.78 18.45
N THR A 18 7.73 15.66 18.26
CA THR A 18 7.15 14.36 17.87
C THR A 18 6.08 13.81 18.85
N SER A 19 5.77 14.52 19.94
CA SER A 19 4.69 14.18 20.88
C SER A 19 3.63 15.27 21.10
N VAL A 20 3.61 16.37 20.33
CA VAL A 20 2.57 17.38 20.52
C VAL A 20 1.24 16.82 20.02
N GLU A 21 0.40 16.36 20.95
CA GLU A 21 -1.02 16.07 20.71
C GLU A 21 -1.63 17.29 20.01
N SER A 22 -1.88 17.18 18.70
CA SER A 22 -2.56 18.25 17.95
C SER A 22 -3.83 18.65 18.71
N LYS A 23 -3.93 19.92 19.06
CA LYS A 23 -5.15 20.50 19.67
C LYS A 23 -6.35 20.48 18.70
N TYR A 24 -6.10 20.18 17.42
CA TYR A 24 -7.08 20.15 16.34
C TYR A 24 -7.12 18.73 15.77
N PRO A 25 -8.05 17.89 16.26
CA PRO A 25 -8.17 16.49 15.85
C PRO A 25 -8.85 16.32 14.47
N ILE A 26 -8.82 17.32 13.59
CA ILE A 26 -9.53 17.32 12.29
C ILE A 26 -8.66 17.87 11.16
N VAL A 27 -9.03 17.52 9.92
CA VAL A 27 -8.50 18.15 8.70
C VAL A 27 -9.40 19.36 8.38
N LEU A 28 -8.91 20.57 8.61
CA LEU A 28 -9.68 21.79 8.36
C LEU A 28 -9.98 21.96 6.87
N ASN A 29 -11.22 22.34 6.53
CA ASN A 29 -11.56 22.69 5.16
C ASN A 29 -10.85 23.99 4.77
N ALA A 30 -9.85 23.89 3.88
CA ALA A 30 -9.01 25.02 3.49
C ALA A 30 -9.74 26.05 2.61
N ILE A 31 -10.84 25.69 1.94
CA ILE A 31 -11.53 26.55 0.96
C ILE A 31 -12.09 27.84 1.61
N PRO A 32 -12.90 27.78 2.69
CA PRO A 32 -13.35 28.99 3.37
C PRO A 32 -12.19 29.74 4.05
N ILE A 33 -11.21 29.02 4.60
CA ILE A 33 -10.05 29.60 5.29
C ILE A 33 -9.25 30.49 4.34
N LEU A 34 -8.87 29.98 3.16
CA LEU A 34 -8.05 30.70 2.18
C LEU A 34 -8.74 31.96 1.65
N SER A 35 -10.07 31.96 1.59
CA SER A 35 -10.87 33.09 1.08
C SER A 35 -10.91 34.27 2.06
N ASP A 36 -10.76 34.01 3.35
CA ASP A 36 -10.83 35.02 4.42
C ASP A 36 -9.46 35.52 4.91
N LEU A 37 -8.37 34.92 4.41
CA LEU A 37 -7.01 35.30 4.74
C LEU A 37 -6.70 36.73 4.28
N LYS A 38 -6.33 37.59 5.24
CA LYS A 38 -5.85 38.96 4.99
C LYS A 38 -4.50 39.12 5.67
N ALA A 39 -3.58 39.84 5.04
CA ALA A 39 -2.35 40.24 5.72
C ALA A 39 -2.70 41.04 6.98
N ALA A 40 -2.05 40.71 8.10
CA ALA A 40 -2.16 41.49 9.33
C ALA A 40 -1.83 42.96 9.01
N LYS A 41 -2.68 43.89 9.45
CA LYS A 41 -2.45 45.32 9.19
C LYS A 41 -1.19 45.76 9.92
N ASP A 42 -0.27 46.37 9.18
CA ASP A 42 1.06 46.78 9.62
C ASP A 42 1.04 47.48 10.98
N GLN A 43 1.65 46.85 11.98
CA GLN A 43 2.29 47.56 13.08
C GLN A 43 3.74 47.07 13.19
N THR A 44 4.62 47.93 12.70
CA THR A 44 6.07 48.06 12.96
C THR A 44 7.03 47.07 12.29
N ASP A 45 7.99 47.68 11.59
CA ASP A 45 9.18 47.19 10.87
C ASP A 45 8.99 46.39 9.57
N ASP A 46 9.06 47.14 8.46
CA ASP A 46 9.21 46.71 7.05
C ASP A 46 10.48 45.86 6.75
N THR A 47 11.13 45.30 7.77
CA THR A 47 12.32 44.45 7.60
C THR A 47 12.01 42.95 7.48
N ASN A 48 10.79 42.53 7.80
CA ASN A 48 10.36 41.14 7.70
C ASN A 48 9.67 40.86 6.36
N LEU A 49 10.32 40.07 5.49
CA LEU A 49 9.76 39.61 4.20
C LEU A 49 8.50 38.74 4.35
N ILE A 50 8.19 38.27 5.55
CA ILE A 50 7.04 37.39 5.85
C ILE A 50 6.05 38.18 6.72
N LYS A 51 4.87 38.50 6.16
CA LYS A 51 3.75 39.10 6.91
C LYS A 51 2.86 38.01 7.50
N ARG A 52 2.50 38.15 8.78
CA ARG A 52 1.52 37.28 9.43
C ARG A 52 0.16 37.44 8.75
N VAL A 53 -0.55 36.33 8.58
CA VAL A 53 -1.89 36.32 7.98
C VAL A 53 -2.93 36.17 9.09
N GLU A 54 -3.97 37.01 9.04
CA GLU A 54 -5.08 37.08 9.98
C GLU A 54 -6.41 36.91 9.22
N GLY A 55 -7.53 36.81 9.96
CA GLY A 55 -8.87 36.77 9.36
C GLY A 55 -9.48 35.38 9.20
N TRP A 56 -8.70 34.30 9.35
CA TRP A 56 -9.27 32.96 9.37
C TRP A 56 -10.04 32.71 10.68
N LYS A 57 -11.24 32.15 10.56
CA LYS A 57 -12.04 31.63 11.67
C LYS A 57 -12.36 30.16 11.41
N VAL A 58 -12.36 29.36 12.48
CA VAL A 58 -12.87 27.99 12.41
C VAL A 58 -14.38 28.07 12.23
N SER A 59 -14.92 27.34 11.26
CA SER A 59 -16.37 27.30 11.05
C SER A 59 -17.07 26.69 12.26
N GLU A 60 -18.36 26.99 12.46
CA GLU A 60 -19.14 26.41 13.56
C GLU A 60 -19.19 24.87 13.45
N ILE A 61 -19.35 24.36 12.23
CA ILE A 61 -19.28 22.93 11.90
C ILE A 61 -17.92 22.35 12.32
N ASP A 62 -16.81 22.95 11.89
CA ASP A 62 -15.47 22.47 12.25
C ASP A 62 -15.24 22.51 13.78
N ALA A 63 -15.74 23.53 14.47
CA ALA A 63 -15.65 23.66 15.92
C ALA A 63 -16.40 22.53 16.65
N GLU A 64 -17.60 22.17 16.18
CA GLU A 64 -18.37 21.05 16.72
C GLU A 64 -17.68 19.69 16.49
N ILE A 65 -17.06 19.49 15.32
CA ILE A 65 -16.28 18.26 15.04
C ILE A 65 -15.06 18.22 15.96
N ILE A 66 -14.35 19.34 16.15
CA ILE A 66 -13.20 19.43 17.08
C ILE A 66 -13.62 19.05 18.51
N GLU A 67 -14.73 19.61 19.00
CA GLU A 67 -15.23 19.29 20.34
C GLU A 67 -15.60 17.81 20.46
N SER A 68 -16.32 17.28 19.47
CA SER A 68 -16.71 15.87 19.40
C SER A 68 -15.50 14.95 19.40
N GLY A 69 -14.50 15.23 18.55
CA GLY A 69 -13.24 14.50 18.45
C GLY A 69 -12.47 14.50 19.77
N ASN A 70 -12.32 15.67 20.40
CA ASN A 70 -11.65 15.79 21.69
C ASN A 70 -12.34 15.00 22.81
N LYS A 71 -13.68 15.03 22.85
CA LYS A 71 -14.48 14.26 23.82
C LYS A 71 -14.32 12.76 23.58
N PHE A 72 -14.38 12.33 22.33
CA PHE A 72 -14.19 10.94 21.92
C PHE A 72 -12.78 10.44 22.28
N THR A 73 -11.73 11.15 21.87
CA THR A 73 -10.33 10.80 22.15
C THR A 73 -10.06 10.66 23.64
N LYS A 74 -10.55 11.62 24.46
CA LYS A 74 -10.41 11.54 25.93
C LYS A 74 -11.13 10.33 26.51
N LYS A 75 -12.36 10.04 26.03
CA LYS A 75 -13.16 8.88 26.47
C LYS A 75 -12.45 7.57 26.10
N LEU A 76 -11.99 7.43 24.87
CA LEU A 76 -11.33 6.24 24.35
C LEU A 76 -9.99 5.99 25.06
N LYS A 77 -9.12 7.02 25.18
CA LYS A 77 -7.86 6.90 25.94
C LYS A 77 -8.07 6.46 27.38
N LYS A 78 -9.10 6.99 28.06
CA LYS A 78 -9.43 6.58 29.44
C LYS A 78 -9.85 5.11 29.51
N LYS A 79 -10.63 4.64 28.55
CA LYS A 79 -11.08 3.24 28.46
C LYS A 79 -9.95 2.28 28.14
N LEU A 80 -9.07 2.63 27.20
CA LEU A 80 -7.90 1.83 26.84
C LEU A 80 -6.89 1.64 27.97
N LYS A 81 -6.83 2.56 28.95
CA LYS A 81 -6.01 2.40 30.17
C LYS A 81 -6.53 1.31 31.10
N ASN A 82 -7.83 0.96 31.03
CA ASN A 82 -8.49 -0.04 31.88
C ASN A 82 -9.08 -1.20 31.04
N PRO A 83 -8.24 -2.04 30.41
CA PRO A 83 -8.69 -3.03 29.43
C PRO A 83 -9.61 -4.13 29.99
N LYS A 84 -9.62 -4.37 31.32
CA LYS A 84 -10.45 -5.44 31.92
C LYS A 84 -11.95 -5.15 31.88
N SER A 85 -12.36 -3.90 31.68
CA SER A 85 -13.77 -3.51 31.64
C SER A 85 -14.21 -2.94 30.28
N PHE A 86 -13.32 -2.92 29.29
CA PHE A 86 -13.59 -2.38 27.96
C PHE A 86 -13.64 -3.51 26.95
N ASN A 87 -14.83 -3.77 26.39
CA ASN A 87 -15.07 -4.85 25.43
C ASN A 87 -15.38 -4.30 24.03
N THR A 88 -15.49 -5.21 23.08
CA THR A 88 -15.75 -4.91 21.67
C THR A 88 -17.07 -4.16 21.46
N ASP A 89 -18.15 -4.55 22.14
CA ASP A 89 -19.46 -3.92 22.00
C ASP A 89 -19.45 -2.47 22.49
N GLU A 90 -18.84 -2.22 23.66
CA GLU A 90 -18.69 -0.87 24.20
C GLU A 90 -17.84 0.01 23.27
N PHE A 91 -16.77 -0.54 22.68
CA PHE A 91 -15.98 0.20 21.70
C PHE A 91 -16.79 0.58 20.46
N LEU A 92 -17.52 -0.38 19.88
CA LEU A 92 -18.33 -0.17 18.69
C LEU A 92 -19.47 0.83 18.96
N GLU A 93 -20.09 0.80 20.14
CA GLU A 93 -21.11 1.77 20.53
C GLU A 93 -20.55 3.19 20.65
N ILE A 94 -19.39 3.36 21.28
CA ILE A 94 -18.73 4.66 21.42
C ILE A 94 -18.30 5.19 20.03
N LEU A 95 -17.77 4.32 19.18
CA LEU A 95 -17.34 4.67 17.82
C LEU A 95 -18.54 5.03 16.93
N HIS A 96 -19.60 4.23 16.95
CA HIS A 96 -20.84 4.49 16.21
C HIS A 96 -21.44 5.84 16.59
N SER A 97 -21.58 6.13 17.89
CA SER A 97 -22.09 7.42 18.37
C SER A 97 -21.25 8.61 17.89
N PHE A 98 -19.93 8.46 17.89
CA PHE A 98 -19.02 9.50 17.40
C PHE A 98 -19.14 9.71 15.89
N LEU A 99 -19.09 8.64 15.11
CA LEU A 99 -19.16 8.70 13.65
C LEU A 99 -20.53 9.19 13.17
N LYS A 100 -21.62 8.75 13.81
CA LYS A 100 -22.97 9.20 13.51
C LYS A 100 -23.09 10.72 13.68
N LYS A 101 -22.56 11.26 14.78
CA LYS A 101 -22.55 12.72 14.98
C LYS A 101 -21.82 13.47 13.85
N ILE A 102 -20.72 12.92 13.33
CA ILE A 102 -19.98 13.52 12.21
C ILE A 102 -20.78 13.42 10.91
N VAL A 103 -21.36 12.26 10.62
CA VAL A 103 -22.18 12.02 9.42
C VAL A 103 -23.39 12.95 9.40
N ASP A 104 -24.07 13.12 10.54
CA ASP A 104 -25.23 14.00 10.69
C ASP A 104 -24.83 15.46 10.47
N LEU A 105 -23.70 15.91 11.05
CA LEU A 105 -23.22 17.29 10.92
C LEU A 105 -22.79 17.63 9.48
N LEU A 106 -22.25 16.66 8.75
CA LEU A 106 -21.79 16.83 7.37
C LEU A 106 -22.88 16.53 6.33
N ASN A 107 -24.11 16.20 6.77
CA ASN A 107 -25.21 15.77 5.90
C ASN A 107 -24.82 14.64 4.92
N LEU A 108 -24.01 13.68 5.38
CA LEU A 108 -23.52 12.55 4.57
C LEU A 108 -24.43 11.32 4.66
N SER A 109 -25.62 11.46 5.26
CA SER A 109 -26.52 10.34 5.55
C SER A 109 -27.25 9.82 4.32
N ASP A 110 -27.07 8.54 4.02
CA ASP A 110 -28.03 7.67 3.32
C ASP A 110 -28.52 6.62 4.32
N ASP A 111 -29.74 6.07 4.13
CA ASP A 111 -30.33 5.06 5.02
C ASP A 111 -29.38 3.88 5.29
N ASP A 112 -28.65 3.40 4.27
CA ASP A 112 -27.69 2.28 4.37
C ASP A 112 -26.43 2.61 5.23
N VAL A 113 -25.97 3.86 5.23
CA VAL A 113 -24.72 4.28 5.91
C VAL A 113 -24.88 4.26 7.42
N SER A 114 -26.09 4.53 7.90
CA SER A 114 -26.38 4.70 9.33
C SER A 114 -26.26 3.41 10.15
N SER A 115 -26.27 2.26 9.46
CA SER A 115 -26.29 0.93 10.06
C SER A 115 -24.90 0.33 10.32
N SER A 116 -23.85 0.81 9.62
CA SER A 116 -22.52 0.20 9.64
C SER A 116 -21.43 1.19 10.03
N VAL A 117 -20.71 0.89 11.10
CA VAL A 117 -19.54 1.65 11.56
C VAL A 117 -18.48 1.76 10.46
N CYS A 118 -18.25 0.69 9.68
CA CYS A 118 -17.27 0.69 8.60
C CYS A 118 -17.67 1.64 7.46
N LEU A 119 -18.96 1.63 7.05
CA LEU A 119 -19.44 2.54 6.01
C LEU A 119 -19.39 4.00 6.44
N MET A 120 -19.74 4.29 7.71
CA MET A 120 -19.58 5.62 8.27
C MET A 120 -18.12 6.06 8.24
N LEU A 121 -17.20 5.16 8.62
CA LEU A 121 -15.77 5.46 8.65
C LEU A 121 -15.21 5.67 7.25
N GLU A 122 -15.65 4.89 6.25
CA GLU A 122 -15.30 5.08 4.85
C GLU A 122 -15.69 6.47 4.33
N LYS A 123 -16.91 6.92 4.62
CA LYS A 123 -17.42 8.22 4.15
C LYS A 123 -16.88 9.40 4.96
N SER A 124 -16.78 9.27 6.29
CA SER A 124 -16.44 10.38 7.19
C SER A 124 -14.97 10.45 7.60
N GLY A 125 -14.19 9.38 7.39
CA GLY A 125 -12.80 9.28 7.84
C GLY A 125 -11.89 10.39 7.31
N VAL A 126 -12.16 10.90 6.11
CA VAL A 126 -11.39 12.01 5.50
C VAL A 126 -11.50 13.33 6.27
N PHE A 127 -12.53 13.50 7.10
CA PHE A 127 -12.73 14.69 7.94
C PHE A 127 -12.14 14.53 9.35
N ILE A 128 -11.75 13.31 9.71
CA ILE A 128 -11.20 12.98 11.03
C ILE A 128 -9.68 13.08 10.96
N GLY A 129 -9.07 13.75 11.94
CA GLY A 129 -7.63 13.92 12.00
C GLY A 129 -6.91 12.58 12.21
N LYS A 130 -5.73 12.45 11.60
CA LYS A 130 -4.91 11.23 11.64
C LYS A 130 -4.70 10.69 13.05
N ASN A 131 -4.46 11.55 14.04
CA ASN A 131 -4.26 11.14 15.43
C ASN A 131 -5.48 10.41 16.03
N VAL A 132 -6.69 10.82 15.67
CA VAL A 132 -7.92 10.15 16.13
C VAL A 132 -8.08 8.83 15.40
N LEU A 133 -7.87 8.80 14.08
CA LEU A 133 -7.92 7.56 13.29
C LEU A 133 -6.89 6.53 13.77
N SER A 134 -5.65 6.95 14.07
CA SER A 134 -4.62 6.08 14.64
C SER A 134 -4.99 5.55 16.03
N LEU A 135 -5.70 6.34 16.86
CA LEU A 135 -6.21 5.84 18.14
C LEU A 135 -7.35 4.83 17.96
N ILE A 136 -8.24 5.04 16.99
CA ILE A 136 -9.29 4.08 16.62
C ILE A 136 -8.64 2.79 16.12
N LEU A 137 -7.57 2.91 15.32
CA LEU A 137 -6.79 1.79 14.81
C LEU A 137 -6.15 0.99 15.95
N GLU A 138 -5.48 1.67 16.89
CA GLU A 138 -4.86 1.05 18.07
C GLU A 138 -5.90 0.33 18.95
N ALA A 139 -7.07 0.95 19.16
CA ALA A 139 -8.18 0.33 19.89
C ALA A 139 -8.71 -0.92 19.18
N SER A 140 -8.91 -0.82 17.86
CA SER A 140 -9.38 -1.93 17.03
C SER A 140 -8.40 -3.09 17.02
N LEU A 141 -7.09 -2.79 17.04
CA LEU A 141 -6.03 -3.78 17.13
C LEU A 141 -6.01 -4.51 18.48
N LYS A 142 -6.17 -3.76 19.59
CA LYS A 142 -6.23 -4.33 20.96
C LYS A 142 -7.48 -5.18 21.20
N LEU A 143 -8.61 -4.77 20.64
CA LEU A 143 -9.90 -5.45 20.78
C LEU A 143 -10.20 -6.45 19.66
N GLU A 144 -9.25 -6.63 18.72
CA GLU A 144 -9.36 -7.56 17.60
C GLU A 144 -10.60 -7.30 16.71
N VAL A 145 -10.95 -6.03 16.51
CA VAL A 145 -12.04 -5.59 15.62
C VAL A 145 -11.52 -5.45 14.20
N TRP A 146 -11.39 -6.60 13.53
CA TRP A 146 -10.69 -6.73 12.27
C TRP A 146 -11.33 -5.94 11.11
N ASP A 147 -12.65 -5.83 11.06
CA ASP A 147 -13.35 -5.12 9.98
C ASP A 147 -13.09 -3.60 10.03
N VAL A 148 -13.12 -3.01 11.23
CA VAL A 148 -12.76 -1.59 11.42
C VAL A 148 -11.30 -1.36 11.08
N LEU A 149 -10.42 -2.27 11.51
CA LEU A 149 -8.99 -2.21 11.20
C LEU A 149 -8.73 -2.27 9.68
N LYS A 150 -9.43 -3.16 8.96
CA LYS A 150 -9.38 -3.28 7.50
C LYS A 150 -9.75 -1.95 6.82
N THR A 151 -10.86 -1.34 7.22
CA THR A 151 -11.32 -0.05 6.67
C THR A 151 -10.28 1.06 6.88
N LEU A 152 -9.69 1.15 8.08
CA LEU A 152 -8.67 2.15 8.40
C LEU A 152 -7.38 1.95 7.59
N ILE A 153 -6.93 0.71 7.41
CA ILE A 153 -5.74 0.41 6.61
C ILE A 153 -5.96 0.80 5.14
N ILE A 154 -7.15 0.53 4.58
CA ILE A 154 -7.50 0.94 3.21
C ILE A 154 -7.45 2.46 3.03
N GLN A 155 -7.78 3.22 4.09
CA GLN A 155 -7.64 4.68 4.12
C GLN A 155 -6.19 5.17 4.34
N GLY A 156 -5.21 4.25 4.44
CA GLY A 156 -3.81 4.58 4.64
C GLY A 156 -3.47 4.99 6.08
N VAL A 157 -4.35 4.70 7.05
CA VAL A 157 -4.10 4.98 8.46
C VAL A 157 -3.11 3.96 9.02
N THR A 158 -2.13 4.43 9.78
CA THR A 158 -1.12 3.60 10.45
C THR A 158 -1.02 3.96 11.94
N CYS A 159 -0.42 3.07 12.73
CA CYS A 159 -0.04 3.33 14.12
C CYS A 159 1.31 2.67 14.42
N VAL A 160 1.88 3.02 15.58
CA VAL A 160 3.11 2.40 16.09
C VAL A 160 2.86 0.89 16.28
N ASP A 161 3.86 0.08 15.90
CA ASP A 161 3.89 -1.39 16.01
C ASP A 161 2.78 -2.14 15.25
N LEU A 162 2.07 -1.49 14.32
CA LEU A 162 0.98 -2.10 13.55
C LEU A 162 1.43 -3.41 12.87
N ILE A 163 2.55 -3.35 12.15
CA ILE A 163 3.06 -4.50 11.38
C ILE A 163 3.52 -5.61 12.31
N GLU A 164 4.28 -5.29 13.36
CA GLU A 164 4.74 -6.27 14.35
C GLU A 164 3.56 -7.04 14.99
N ILE A 165 2.51 -6.31 15.38
CA ILE A 165 1.32 -6.93 15.98
C ILE A 165 0.58 -7.79 14.96
N LEU A 166 0.42 -7.34 13.71
CA LEU A 166 -0.24 -8.11 12.66
C LEU A 166 0.53 -9.39 12.30
N VAL A 167 1.87 -9.34 12.29
CA VAL A 167 2.74 -10.53 12.12
C VAL A 167 2.53 -11.50 13.29
N THR A 168 2.55 -10.99 14.53
CA THR A 168 2.34 -11.80 15.75
C THR A 168 0.97 -12.46 15.77
N LYS A 169 -0.08 -11.72 15.35
CA LYS A 169 -1.46 -12.19 15.21
C LYS A 169 -1.72 -12.97 13.92
N GLN A 170 -0.70 -13.13 13.07
CA GLN A 170 -0.74 -13.91 11.84
C GLN A 170 -1.83 -13.46 10.85
N ARG A 171 -2.06 -12.14 10.77
CA ARG A 171 -3.07 -11.51 9.90
C ARG A 171 -2.48 -11.15 8.54
N ALA A 172 -2.12 -12.18 7.77
CA ALA A 172 -1.56 -12.02 6.43
C ALA A 172 -2.45 -11.19 5.48
N ASP A 173 -3.77 -11.32 5.63
CA ASP A 173 -4.77 -10.55 4.89
C ASP A 173 -4.65 -9.04 5.12
N LEU A 174 -4.48 -8.63 6.38
CA LEU A 174 -4.30 -7.24 6.75
C LEU A 174 -2.89 -6.72 6.42
N LEU A 175 -1.86 -7.57 6.56
CA LEU A 175 -0.49 -7.23 6.13
C LEU A 175 -0.42 -6.92 4.63
N CYS A 176 -1.11 -7.71 3.81
CA CYS A 176 -1.21 -7.43 2.37
C CYS A 176 -1.87 -6.06 2.13
N LEU A 177 -2.91 -5.70 2.89
CA LEU A 177 -3.54 -4.38 2.78
C LEU A 177 -2.61 -3.25 3.23
N CYS A 178 -1.81 -3.44 4.28
CA CYS A 178 -0.80 -2.47 4.68
C CYS A 178 0.17 -2.18 3.52
N VAL A 179 0.72 -3.22 2.90
CA VAL A 179 1.63 -3.09 1.75
C VAL A 179 0.96 -2.37 0.56
N LYS A 180 -0.35 -2.51 0.41
CA LYS A 180 -1.11 -1.90 -0.68
C LYS A 180 -1.45 -0.42 -0.46
N HIS A 181 -1.72 -0.02 0.78
CA HIS A 181 -2.38 1.25 1.08
C HIS A 181 -1.57 2.18 1.99
N VAL A 182 -0.60 1.67 2.75
CA VAL A 182 0.24 2.46 3.64
C VAL A 182 1.53 2.83 2.91
N SER A 183 1.79 4.13 2.73
CA SER A 183 2.96 4.63 2.00
C SER A 183 4.27 4.55 2.78
N ASP A 184 4.22 4.76 4.10
CA ASP A 184 5.42 5.03 4.91
C ASP A 184 5.81 3.84 5.80
N ILE A 185 5.82 2.63 5.22
CA ILE A 185 6.23 1.41 5.92
C ILE A 185 7.74 1.46 6.16
N GLN A 186 8.17 1.24 7.41
CA GLN A 186 9.58 1.29 7.77
C GLN A 186 10.35 0.08 7.24
N SER A 187 11.66 0.22 7.01
CA SER A 187 12.48 -0.88 6.49
C SER A 187 12.51 -2.10 7.42
N ASP A 188 12.47 -1.90 8.75
CA ASP A 188 12.39 -2.98 9.73
C ASP A 188 11.03 -3.69 9.72
N ASP A 189 9.95 -2.95 9.45
CA ASP A 189 8.63 -3.54 9.23
C ASP A 189 8.64 -4.42 7.98
N PHE A 190 9.26 -3.96 6.89
CA PHE A 190 9.44 -4.77 5.69
C PHE A 190 10.22 -6.05 5.99
N VAL A 191 11.31 -5.99 6.76
CA VAL A 191 12.05 -7.19 7.19
C VAL A 191 11.10 -8.18 7.86
N SER A 192 10.25 -7.71 8.77
CA SER A 192 9.31 -8.55 9.50
C SER A 192 8.27 -9.20 8.58
N VAL A 193 7.70 -8.45 7.63
CA VAL A 193 6.74 -8.97 6.65
C VAL A 193 7.40 -9.98 5.70
N PHE A 194 8.60 -9.69 5.21
CA PHE A 194 9.35 -10.59 4.33
C PHE A 194 9.63 -11.93 5.01
N LYS A 195 10.15 -11.91 6.24
CA LYS A 195 10.41 -13.14 7.00
C LYS A 195 9.15 -13.95 7.23
N TYR A 196 8.07 -13.28 7.61
CA TYR A 196 6.77 -13.92 7.83
C TYR A 196 6.23 -14.61 6.57
N PHE A 197 6.33 -14.00 5.40
CA PHE A 197 5.85 -14.60 4.15
C PHE A 197 6.81 -15.64 3.56
N LEU A 198 8.13 -15.47 3.71
CA LEU A 198 9.11 -16.43 3.20
C LEU A 198 9.16 -17.72 4.02
N THR A 199 8.92 -17.62 5.33
CA THR A 199 8.99 -18.75 6.26
C THR A 199 7.82 -18.70 7.25
N PRO A 200 6.57 -18.92 6.78
CA PRO A 200 5.39 -18.82 7.64
C PRO A 200 5.45 -19.83 8.78
N PRO A 201 5.00 -19.46 10.00
CA PRO A 201 4.90 -20.39 11.12
C PRO A 201 4.00 -21.59 10.79
N LYS A 202 4.33 -22.78 11.32
CA LYS A 202 3.50 -23.98 11.14
C LYS A 202 2.07 -23.72 11.64
N GLY A 203 1.08 -23.94 10.77
CA GLY A 203 -0.33 -23.68 11.07
C GLY A 203 -0.84 -22.27 10.75
N SER A 204 0.04 -21.34 10.31
CA SER A 204 -0.28 -19.93 10.02
C SER A 204 -1.00 -19.67 8.69
N ASN A 205 -1.64 -20.69 8.11
CA ASN A 205 -2.05 -20.63 6.70
C ASN A 205 -3.44 -20.07 6.47
N LYS A 206 -4.32 -19.96 7.48
CA LYS A 206 -5.74 -19.61 7.24
C LYS A 206 -5.91 -18.25 6.55
N ASN A 207 -5.25 -17.21 7.04
CA ASN A 207 -5.36 -15.87 6.44
C ASN A 207 -4.64 -15.78 5.09
N MET A 208 -3.51 -16.49 4.92
CA MET A 208 -2.84 -16.58 3.62
C MET A 208 -3.70 -17.33 2.58
N ILE A 209 -4.44 -18.36 3.01
CA ILE A 209 -5.40 -19.08 2.17
C ILE A 209 -6.54 -18.15 1.75
N SER A 210 -7.06 -17.30 2.65
CA SER A 210 -8.05 -16.29 2.28
C SER A 210 -7.54 -15.33 1.22
N VAL A 211 -6.30 -14.83 1.35
CA VAL A 211 -5.67 -13.99 0.33
C VAL A 211 -5.59 -14.72 -1.00
N ARG A 212 -5.18 -15.99 -0.99
CA ARG A 212 -5.14 -16.82 -2.19
C ARG A 212 -6.54 -17.04 -2.81
N GLN A 213 -7.57 -17.22 -1.99
CA GLN A 213 -8.96 -17.36 -2.45
C GLN A 213 -9.45 -16.06 -3.11
N ASP A 214 -9.07 -14.89 -2.61
CA ASP A 214 -9.40 -13.62 -3.26
C ASP A 214 -8.76 -13.52 -4.65
N TRP A 215 -7.51 -13.98 -4.81
CA TRP A 215 -6.86 -14.08 -6.11
C TRP A 215 -7.54 -15.08 -7.05
N GLU A 216 -7.98 -16.23 -6.53
CA GLU A 216 -8.77 -17.22 -7.28
C GLU A 216 -10.10 -16.63 -7.77
N ASN A 217 -10.81 -15.92 -6.91
CA ASN A 217 -12.06 -15.23 -7.25
C ASN A 217 -11.83 -14.19 -8.35
N GLN A 218 -10.75 -13.41 -8.27
CA GLN A 218 -10.39 -12.44 -9.30
C GLN A 218 -10.06 -13.12 -10.64
N ALA A 219 -9.35 -14.24 -10.63
CA ALA A 219 -9.06 -15.02 -11.82
C ALA A 219 -10.35 -15.57 -12.47
N ASN A 220 -11.25 -16.13 -11.67
CA ASN A 220 -12.55 -16.64 -12.14
C ASN A 220 -13.42 -15.52 -12.73
N LEU A 221 -13.52 -14.38 -12.06
CA LEU A 221 -14.24 -13.20 -12.57
C LEU A 221 -13.68 -12.73 -13.92
N ALA A 222 -12.37 -12.81 -14.12
CA ALA A 222 -11.74 -12.48 -15.40
C ALA A 222 -12.13 -13.47 -16.52
N ILE A 223 -12.19 -14.77 -16.20
CA ILE A 223 -12.64 -15.82 -17.14
C ILE A 223 -14.11 -15.63 -17.50
N GLU A 224 -14.98 -15.40 -16.52
CA GLU A 224 -16.41 -15.15 -16.74
C GLU A 224 -16.65 -13.88 -17.58
N SER A 225 -15.81 -12.86 -17.37
CA SER A 225 -15.83 -11.62 -18.15
C SER A 225 -15.46 -11.83 -19.62
N CYS A 226 -14.70 -12.89 -19.95
CA CYS A 226 -14.42 -13.26 -21.35
C CYS A 226 -15.66 -13.83 -22.04
N SER A 227 -16.40 -14.70 -21.35
CA SER A 227 -17.56 -15.41 -21.90
C SER A 227 -18.78 -14.52 -22.12
N SER A 228 -18.91 -13.45 -21.33
CA SER A 228 -20.10 -12.58 -21.31
C SER A 228 -20.02 -11.36 -22.24
N ARG A 229 -18.83 -11.01 -22.77
CA ARG A 229 -18.61 -9.74 -23.50
C ARG A 229 -18.13 -9.99 -24.93
N ARG A 230 -18.87 -9.46 -25.91
CA ARG A 230 -18.39 -9.29 -27.31
C ARG A 230 -17.82 -7.86 -27.43
N ASN A 231 -16.67 -7.67 -28.10
CA ASN A 231 -15.88 -6.42 -28.32
C ASN A 231 -14.59 -6.31 -27.48
N ASP A 232 -13.85 -5.18 -27.56
CA ASP A 232 -12.54 -4.90 -26.92
C ASP A 232 -12.44 -5.24 -25.42
N LYS A 233 -13.57 -5.24 -24.69
CA LYS A 233 -13.63 -5.70 -23.30
C LYS A 233 -13.31 -7.19 -23.15
N SER A 234 -13.55 -7.98 -24.19
CA SER A 234 -13.21 -9.40 -24.30
C SER A 234 -11.71 -9.61 -24.42
N LEU A 235 -11.00 -8.77 -25.21
CA LEU A 235 -9.53 -8.83 -25.30
C LEU A 235 -8.88 -8.48 -23.96
N LEU A 236 -9.33 -7.39 -23.33
CA LEU A 236 -8.83 -6.99 -22.01
C LEU A 236 -9.12 -8.05 -20.94
N ALA A 237 -10.31 -8.67 -20.97
CA ALA A 237 -10.65 -9.77 -20.07
C ALA A 237 -9.77 -11.00 -20.33
N LYS A 238 -9.46 -11.31 -21.59
CA LYS A 238 -8.56 -12.42 -21.96
C LYS A 238 -7.14 -12.18 -21.44
N GLU A 239 -6.59 -10.99 -21.67
CA GLU A 239 -5.28 -10.58 -21.14
C GLU A 239 -5.25 -10.67 -19.61
N ALA A 240 -6.25 -10.11 -18.93
CA ALA A 240 -6.37 -10.16 -17.47
C ALA A 240 -6.52 -11.59 -16.95
N SER A 241 -7.29 -12.44 -17.62
CA SER A 241 -7.46 -13.85 -17.24
C SER A 241 -6.14 -14.61 -17.31
N ILE A 242 -5.34 -14.41 -18.36
CA ILE A 242 -4.04 -15.06 -18.50
C ILE A 242 -3.10 -14.56 -17.41
N LEU A 243 -3.04 -13.24 -17.20
CA LEU A 243 -2.18 -12.64 -16.18
C LEU A 243 -2.50 -13.15 -14.77
N LEU A 244 -3.78 -13.15 -14.39
CA LEU A 244 -4.22 -13.61 -13.07
C LEU A 244 -4.05 -15.12 -12.88
N MET A 245 -4.30 -15.93 -13.93
CA MET A 245 -4.03 -17.37 -13.87
C MET A 245 -2.53 -17.67 -13.73
N VAL A 246 -1.68 -16.92 -14.43
CA VAL A 246 -0.22 -17.02 -14.30
C VAL A 246 0.23 -16.70 -12.87
N ALA A 247 -0.36 -15.67 -12.26
CA ALA A 247 -0.08 -15.27 -10.89
C ALA A 247 -0.65 -16.24 -9.86
N TYR A 248 -1.80 -16.87 -10.11
CA TYR A 248 -2.43 -17.77 -9.14
C TYR A 248 -1.85 -19.19 -9.15
N ASP A 249 -1.68 -19.77 -10.35
CA ASP A 249 -1.37 -21.18 -10.52
C ASP A 249 0.08 -21.52 -10.09
N GLY A 250 0.27 -22.62 -9.36
CA GLY A 250 1.59 -23.11 -8.96
C GLY A 250 2.30 -22.33 -7.84
N PHE A 251 1.71 -21.23 -7.36
CA PHE A 251 2.17 -20.51 -6.18
C PHE A 251 1.49 -21.02 -4.91
N THR A 252 2.21 -21.03 -3.80
CA THR A 252 1.68 -21.32 -2.46
C THR A 252 0.93 -20.11 -1.89
N PRO A 253 0.07 -20.27 -0.87
CA PRO A 253 -0.62 -19.13 -0.25
C PRO A 253 0.33 -18.02 0.25
N ALA A 254 1.49 -18.41 0.78
CA ALA A 254 2.51 -17.48 1.25
C ALA A 254 3.19 -16.73 0.10
N GLU A 255 3.45 -17.41 -1.02
CA GLU A 255 4.00 -16.78 -2.23
C GLU A 255 3.01 -15.80 -2.87
N VAL A 256 1.71 -16.07 -2.83
CA VAL A 256 0.69 -15.11 -3.29
C VAL A 256 0.72 -13.82 -2.45
N CYS A 257 1.04 -13.90 -1.16
CA CYS A 257 1.24 -12.72 -0.33
C CYS A 257 2.50 -11.93 -0.73
N LEU A 258 3.58 -12.62 -1.15
CA LEU A 258 4.80 -11.97 -1.66
C LEU A 258 4.54 -11.14 -2.94
N HIS A 259 3.52 -11.46 -3.74
CA HIS A 259 3.18 -10.68 -4.93
C HIS A 259 3.00 -9.20 -4.60
N TYR A 260 2.32 -8.88 -3.50
CA TYR A 260 2.06 -7.51 -3.09
C TYR A 260 3.35 -6.75 -2.78
N LEU A 261 4.35 -7.39 -2.15
CA LEU A 261 5.63 -6.75 -1.86
C LEU A 261 6.41 -6.42 -3.15
N PHE A 262 6.44 -7.35 -4.09
CA PHE A 262 7.18 -7.18 -5.34
C PHE A 262 6.46 -6.33 -6.41
N ALA A 263 5.15 -6.15 -6.26
CA ALA A 263 4.37 -5.21 -7.07
C ALA A 263 4.27 -3.81 -6.43
N SER A 264 4.52 -3.67 -5.12
CA SER A 264 4.41 -2.39 -4.42
C SER A 264 5.46 -1.38 -4.89
N SER A 265 5.03 -0.12 -5.00
CA SER A 265 5.91 1.02 -5.24
C SER A 265 6.69 1.45 -4.00
N ASN A 266 6.30 1.00 -2.81
CA ASN A 266 6.93 1.39 -1.55
C ASN A 266 8.26 0.65 -1.31
N LEU A 267 8.52 -0.42 -2.06
CA LEU A 267 9.74 -1.20 -1.95
C LEU A 267 10.78 -0.70 -2.96
N ASP A 268 11.59 0.28 -2.56
CA ASP A 268 12.71 0.75 -3.37
C ASP A 268 13.95 -0.17 -3.28
N SER A 269 14.98 0.14 -4.09
CA SER A 269 16.20 -0.66 -4.14
C SER A 269 16.99 -0.65 -2.81
N LEU A 270 16.96 0.47 -2.07
CA LEU A 270 17.71 0.59 -0.81
C LEU A 270 17.02 -0.18 0.32
N THR A 271 15.70 -0.09 0.39
CA THR A 271 14.86 -0.81 1.34
C THR A 271 14.95 -2.30 1.08
N LEU A 272 14.89 -2.74 -0.18
CA LEU A 272 15.08 -4.14 -0.52
C LEU A 272 16.47 -4.62 -0.13
N SER A 273 17.53 -3.85 -0.44
CA SER A 273 18.91 -4.17 -0.03
C SER A 273 19.05 -4.40 1.47
N TYR A 274 18.47 -3.48 2.25
CA TYR A 274 18.41 -3.60 3.69
C TYR A 274 17.70 -4.88 4.14
N VAL A 275 16.54 -5.19 3.54
CA VAL A 275 15.78 -6.41 3.84
C VAL A 275 16.60 -7.66 3.54
N LEU A 276 17.19 -7.74 2.35
CA LEU A 276 17.97 -8.89 1.88
C LEU A 276 19.14 -9.19 2.82
N SER A 277 19.87 -8.16 3.25
CA SER A 277 20.98 -8.29 4.21
C SER A 277 20.58 -8.95 5.55
N ARG A 278 19.29 -8.91 5.91
CA ARG A 278 18.74 -9.44 7.18
C ARG A 278 18.04 -10.79 7.03
N LEU A 279 17.97 -11.34 5.82
CA LEU A 279 17.40 -12.66 5.58
C LEU A 279 18.41 -13.77 5.92
N SER A 280 17.92 -14.82 6.56
CA SER A 280 18.64 -16.07 6.80
C SER A 280 18.85 -16.86 5.50
N GLY A 281 19.69 -17.91 5.54
CA GLY A 281 19.92 -18.77 4.39
C GLY A 281 18.64 -19.42 3.85
N THR A 282 17.77 -19.91 4.74
CA THR A 282 16.51 -20.55 4.36
C THR A 282 15.52 -19.56 3.74
N GLU A 283 15.39 -18.36 4.34
CA GLU A 283 14.54 -17.29 3.81
C GLU A 283 15.02 -16.84 2.42
N MET A 284 16.33 -16.68 2.25
CA MET A 284 16.94 -16.32 0.99
C MET A 284 16.73 -17.38 -0.10
N LEU A 285 16.86 -18.67 0.25
CA LEU A 285 16.61 -19.76 -0.70
C LEU A 285 15.13 -19.79 -1.14
N SER A 286 14.19 -19.61 -0.21
CA SER A 286 12.76 -19.47 -0.52
C SER A 286 12.50 -18.30 -1.46
N LEU A 287 13.17 -17.17 -1.24
CA LEU A 287 13.04 -15.99 -2.08
C LEU A 287 13.54 -16.26 -3.52
N ILE A 288 14.72 -16.85 -3.67
CA ILE A 288 15.28 -17.19 -4.99
C ILE A 288 14.37 -18.15 -5.74
N LYS A 289 13.83 -19.18 -5.05
CA LYS A 289 12.85 -20.11 -5.64
C LYS A 289 11.61 -19.38 -6.12
N TYR A 290 11.08 -18.46 -5.32
CA TYR A 290 9.91 -17.64 -5.70
C TYR A 290 10.19 -16.76 -6.94
N LEU A 291 11.34 -16.05 -6.97
CA LEU A 291 11.72 -15.23 -8.13
C LEU A 291 11.96 -16.09 -9.38
N GLY A 292 12.60 -17.25 -9.21
CA GLY A 292 12.82 -18.22 -10.27
C GLY A 292 11.51 -18.78 -10.85
N LYS A 293 10.48 -19.02 -10.02
CA LYS A 293 9.14 -19.40 -10.49
C LYS A 293 8.54 -18.32 -11.39
N TRP A 294 8.64 -17.05 -11.00
CA TRP A 294 8.17 -15.94 -11.82
C TRP A 294 8.86 -15.87 -13.18
N LEU A 295 10.18 -16.04 -13.23
CA LEU A 295 10.92 -16.07 -14.49
C LEU A 295 10.45 -17.21 -15.40
N LYS A 296 10.31 -18.43 -14.85
CA LYS A 296 9.79 -19.61 -15.59
C LYS A 296 8.37 -19.36 -16.12
N LYS A 297 7.52 -18.66 -15.36
CA LYS A 297 6.16 -18.29 -15.77
C LYS A 297 6.19 -17.30 -16.93
N TYR A 298 7.02 -16.26 -16.87
CA TYR A 298 7.13 -15.26 -17.93
C TYR A 298 7.76 -15.82 -19.21
N GLU A 299 8.72 -16.75 -19.09
CA GLU A 299 9.25 -17.48 -20.24
C GLU A 299 8.16 -18.35 -20.90
N LYS A 300 7.37 -19.06 -20.12
CA LYS A 300 6.31 -19.95 -20.63
C LYS A 300 5.09 -19.20 -21.18
N PHE A 301 4.78 -18.03 -20.63
CA PHE A 301 3.60 -17.24 -20.96
C PHE A 301 3.98 -15.80 -21.31
N PRO A 302 4.66 -15.55 -22.45
CA PRO A 302 5.10 -14.20 -22.85
C PRO A 302 3.94 -13.21 -23.07
N GLN A 303 2.72 -13.70 -23.27
CA GLN A 303 1.51 -12.90 -23.39
C GLN A 303 0.98 -12.35 -22.06
N ALA A 304 1.53 -12.78 -20.91
CA ALA A 304 1.14 -12.30 -19.59
C ALA A 304 1.72 -10.89 -19.34
N ASN A 305 1.05 -9.87 -19.86
CA ASN A 305 1.46 -8.48 -19.73
C ASN A 305 0.65 -7.75 -18.65
N PRO A 306 1.22 -6.74 -17.97
CA PRO A 306 0.49 -5.90 -17.03
C PRO A 306 -0.74 -5.28 -17.70
N CYS A 307 -1.92 -5.42 -17.06
CA CYS A 307 -3.18 -4.93 -17.60
C CYS A 307 -3.86 -3.90 -16.67
N PRO A 308 -3.27 -2.70 -16.48
CA PRO A 308 -3.72 -1.71 -15.48
C PRO A 308 -5.12 -1.15 -15.74
N LYS A 309 -5.65 -1.34 -16.95
CA LYS A 309 -7.02 -0.93 -17.31
C LYS A 309 -8.07 -1.93 -16.79
N ALA A 310 -7.67 -3.14 -16.39
CA ALA A 310 -8.57 -4.21 -15.96
C ALA A 310 -9.25 -3.87 -14.62
N GLY A 311 -8.54 -3.27 -13.65
CA GLY A 311 -9.12 -2.81 -12.39
C GLY A 311 -10.30 -1.86 -12.62
N LYS A 312 -10.06 -0.75 -13.35
CA LYS A 312 -11.08 0.27 -13.61
C LYS A 312 -12.24 -0.19 -14.51
N LYS A 313 -11.98 -1.04 -15.52
CA LYS A 313 -13.00 -1.42 -16.52
C LYS A 313 -13.74 -2.73 -16.21
N LEU A 314 -13.11 -3.63 -15.47
CA LEU A 314 -13.59 -4.98 -15.20
C LEU A 314 -13.73 -5.29 -13.69
N GLY A 315 -13.30 -4.39 -12.80
CA GLY A 315 -13.29 -4.63 -11.35
C GLY A 315 -12.17 -5.60 -10.91
N LEU A 316 -11.19 -5.85 -11.78
CA LEU A 316 -10.12 -6.82 -11.57
C LEU A 316 -8.91 -6.16 -10.91
N ASN A 317 -9.06 -5.80 -9.64
CA ASN A 317 -8.04 -5.03 -8.90
C ASN A 317 -6.76 -5.82 -8.63
N ALA A 318 -6.80 -7.16 -8.68
CA ALA A 318 -5.60 -7.99 -8.49
C ALA A 318 -4.57 -7.84 -9.62
N CYS A 319 -4.99 -7.41 -10.82
CA CYS A 319 -4.09 -7.24 -11.97
C CYS A 319 -2.97 -6.23 -11.71
N ASP A 320 -3.25 -5.18 -10.92
CA ASP A 320 -2.26 -4.15 -10.56
C ASP A 320 -1.20 -4.66 -9.59
N TRP A 321 -1.44 -5.81 -8.95
CA TRP A 321 -0.57 -6.41 -7.93
C TRP A 321 0.20 -7.63 -8.44
N VAL A 322 0.23 -7.83 -9.76
CA VAL A 322 1.04 -8.87 -10.40
C VAL A 322 2.47 -8.34 -10.61
N PRO A 323 3.51 -8.94 -10.01
CA PRO A 323 4.89 -8.47 -10.16
C PRO A 323 5.34 -8.54 -11.62
N SER A 324 5.71 -7.40 -12.21
CA SER A 324 6.17 -7.36 -13.61
C SER A 324 7.49 -8.10 -13.82
N LEU A 325 7.75 -8.61 -15.04
CA LEU A 325 9.04 -9.21 -15.40
C LEU A 325 10.21 -8.25 -15.11
N LYS A 326 10.04 -6.95 -15.40
CA LYS A 326 11.03 -5.92 -15.09
C LYS A 326 11.36 -5.87 -13.60
N SER A 327 10.34 -5.88 -12.74
CA SER A 327 10.51 -5.90 -11.29
C SER A 327 11.24 -7.17 -10.84
N ILE A 328 10.81 -8.34 -11.31
CA ILE A 328 11.40 -9.63 -10.96
C ILE A 328 12.89 -9.69 -11.35
N VAL A 329 13.24 -9.29 -12.58
CA VAL A 329 14.64 -9.29 -13.04
C VAL A 329 15.48 -8.29 -12.23
N LYS A 330 14.95 -7.08 -11.96
CA LYS A 330 15.62 -6.08 -11.13
C LYS A 330 15.93 -6.64 -9.73
N TYR A 331 14.96 -7.27 -9.09
CA TYR A 331 15.11 -7.78 -7.73
C TYR A 331 16.00 -9.00 -7.66
N LEU A 332 15.95 -9.90 -8.65
CA LEU A 332 16.89 -11.00 -8.74
C LEU A 332 18.33 -10.49 -8.92
N GLY A 333 18.53 -9.44 -9.73
CA GLY A 333 19.83 -8.78 -9.88
C GLY A 333 20.38 -8.29 -8.54
N LEU A 334 19.57 -7.57 -7.76
CA LEU A 334 19.96 -7.09 -6.42
C LEU A 334 20.30 -8.23 -5.45
N VAL A 335 19.51 -9.32 -5.46
CA VAL A 335 19.80 -10.51 -4.65
C VAL A 335 21.18 -11.09 -5.00
N LEU A 336 21.50 -11.18 -6.28
CA LEU A 336 22.80 -11.66 -6.73
C LEU A 336 23.92 -10.69 -6.34
N ASP A 337 23.76 -9.40 -6.57
CA ASP A 337 24.78 -8.38 -6.27
C ASP A 337 25.19 -8.39 -4.79
N GLU A 338 24.23 -8.59 -3.88
CA GLU A 338 24.48 -8.54 -2.43
C GLU A 338 25.03 -9.84 -1.84
N HIS A 339 24.67 -10.99 -2.43
CA HIS A 339 24.89 -12.29 -1.81
C HIS A 339 25.60 -13.30 -2.72
N PHE A 340 26.16 -12.86 -3.85
CA PHE A 340 26.85 -13.72 -4.81
C PHE A 340 27.85 -14.68 -4.16
N SER A 341 28.74 -14.15 -3.31
CA SER A 341 29.77 -14.95 -2.63
C SER A 341 29.16 -16.08 -1.80
N LYS A 342 28.05 -15.82 -1.11
CA LYS A 342 27.32 -16.82 -0.33
C LYS A 342 26.73 -17.90 -1.23
N PHE A 343 26.10 -17.51 -2.35
CA PHE A 343 25.44 -18.47 -3.23
C PHE A 343 26.40 -19.40 -3.96
N VAL A 344 27.59 -18.92 -4.30
CA VAL A 344 28.62 -19.75 -4.94
C VAL A 344 29.16 -20.82 -3.98
N LEU A 345 29.10 -20.60 -2.67
CA LEU A 345 29.66 -21.53 -1.68
C LEU A 345 28.72 -22.69 -1.28
N TYR A 346 27.40 -22.50 -1.40
CA TYR A 346 26.41 -23.48 -0.93
C TYR A 346 25.69 -24.17 -2.09
N THR A 347 25.77 -25.51 -2.15
CA THR A 347 25.24 -26.34 -3.25
C THR A 347 23.75 -26.16 -3.51
N GLU A 348 22.94 -26.00 -2.46
CA GLU A 348 21.48 -25.80 -2.57
C GLU A 348 21.12 -24.56 -3.40
N PHE A 349 21.93 -23.51 -3.32
CA PHE A 349 21.73 -22.30 -4.13
C PHE A 349 22.21 -22.49 -5.56
N GLN A 350 23.29 -23.24 -5.77
CA GLN A 350 23.86 -23.48 -7.09
C GLN A 350 22.88 -24.21 -8.03
N GLU A 351 22.15 -25.20 -7.52
CA GLU A 351 21.17 -25.94 -8.32
C GLU A 351 20.03 -25.03 -8.80
N GLU A 352 19.46 -24.24 -7.88
CA GLU A 352 18.37 -23.31 -8.24
C GLU A 352 18.87 -22.22 -9.18
N LEU A 353 20.05 -21.63 -8.91
CA LEU A 353 20.65 -20.60 -9.77
C LEU A 353 21.00 -21.12 -11.16
N ARG A 354 21.43 -22.38 -11.30
CA ARG A 354 21.66 -23.00 -12.61
C ARG A 354 20.36 -23.13 -13.40
N SER A 355 19.26 -23.53 -12.72
CA SER A 355 17.94 -23.59 -13.34
C SER A 355 17.48 -22.20 -13.80
N ILE A 356 17.65 -21.19 -12.95
CA ILE A 356 17.30 -19.80 -13.27
C ILE A 356 18.15 -19.27 -14.44
N ASN A 357 19.45 -19.56 -14.47
CA ASN A 357 20.35 -19.10 -15.52
C ASN A 357 19.90 -19.55 -16.91
N GLY A 358 19.40 -20.80 -17.06
CA GLY A 358 18.86 -21.27 -18.34
C GLY A 358 17.68 -20.43 -18.84
N VAL A 359 16.74 -20.11 -17.93
CA VAL A 359 15.57 -19.27 -18.21
C VAL A 359 15.99 -17.83 -18.56
N VAL A 360 16.93 -17.27 -17.79
CA VAL A 360 17.44 -15.91 -18.04
C VAL A 360 18.16 -15.82 -19.39
N GLN A 361 18.93 -16.84 -19.77
CA GLN A 361 19.59 -16.88 -21.09
C GLN A 361 18.58 -16.89 -22.24
N SER A 362 17.53 -17.71 -22.11
CA SER A 362 16.40 -17.76 -23.04
C SER A 362 15.71 -16.40 -23.17
N LEU A 363 15.26 -15.82 -22.06
CA LEU A 363 14.65 -14.48 -22.03
C LEU A 363 15.56 -13.38 -22.57
N ALA A 364 16.86 -13.43 -22.27
CA ALA A 364 17.83 -12.47 -22.77
C ALA A 364 18.06 -12.59 -24.28
N SER A 365 18.07 -13.80 -24.83
CA SER A 365 18.15 -14.00 -26.29
C SER A 365 16.93 -13.43 -27.00
N GLU A 366 15.73 -13.68 -26.46
CA GLU A 366 14.48 -13.15 -27.00
C GLU A 366 14.46 -11.61 -26.92
N ALA A 367 14.88 -11.03 -25.78
CA ALA A 367 14.97 -9.58 -25.63
C ALA A 367 15.91 -8.95 -26.66
N ARG A 368 17.09 -9.54 -26.93
CA ARG A 368 18.02 -9.03 -27.95
C ARG A 368 17.43 -9.09 -29.35
N LEU A 369 16.73 -10.17 -29.68
CA LEU A 369 16.05 -10.31 -30.97
C LEU A 369 14.94 -9.25 -31.11
N CYS A 370 14.10 -9.11 -30.09
CA CYS A 370 13.02 -8.13 -30.06
C CYS A 370 13.54 -6.69 -30.18
N CYS A 371 14.62 -6.33 -29.48
CA CYS A 371 15.26 -5.02 -29.62
C CYS A 371 15.76 -4.79 -31.05
N SER A 372 16.45 -5.78 -31.64
CA SER A 372 16.94 -5.67 -33.02
C SER A 372 15.80 -5.45 -34.02
N VAL A 373 14.67 -6.15 -33.84
CA VAL A 373 13.48 -5.97 -34.66
C VAL A 373 12.84 -4.59 -34.44
N ALA A 374 12.77 -4.14 -33.19
CA ALA A 374 12.25 -2.81 -32.86
C ALA A 374 13.07 -1.69 -33.51
N ASP A 375 14.40 -1.79 -33.47
CA ASP A 375 15.31 -0.84 -34.10
C ASP A 375 15.10 -0.80 -35.63
N VAL A 376 14.93 -1.96 -36.27
CA VAL A 376 14.61 -2.03 -37.71
C VAL A 376 13.25 -1.38 -38.02
N VAL A 377 12.22 -1.64 -37.21
CA VAL A 377 10.89 -1.04 -37.39
C VAL A 377 10.94 0.48 -37.21
N GLU A 378 11.72 0.99 -36.27
CA GLU A 378 11.91 2.42 -36.06
C GLU A 378 12.61 3.08 -37.25
N ASN A 379 13.68 2.47 -37.76
CA ASN A 379 14.38 2.95 -38.96
C ASN A 379 13.47 2.99 -40.19
N LEU A 380 12.67 1.94 -40.42
CA LEU A 380 11.72 1.90 -41.53
C LEU A 380 10.64 2.99 -41.41
N LYS A 381 10.15 3.28 -40.19
CA LYS A 381 9.21 4.37 -39.97
C LYS A 381 9.82 5.72 -40.33
N LEU A 382 11.07 5.97 -39.92
CA LEU A 382 11.78 7.21 -40.24
C LEU A 382 11.98 7.38 -41.75
N GLU A 383 12.35 6.32 -42.48
CA GLU A 383 12.46 6.35 -43.95
C GLU A 383 11.12 6.65 -44.63
N THR A 384 10.03 6.04 -44.16
CA THR A 384 8.69 6.25 -44.72
C THR A 384 8.18 7.68 -44.44
N GLN A 385 8.57 8.28 -43.31
CA GLN A 385 8.23 9.66 -42.97
C GLN A 385 9.00 10.63 -43.89
N SER A 386 10.31 10.41 -44.06
CA SER A 386 11.17 11.19 -44.95
C SER A 386 10.68 11.18 -46.41
N GLN A 387 10.16 10.03 -46.89
CA GLN A 387 9.56 9.92 -48.23
C GLN A 387 8.20 10.60 -48.40
N LYS A 388 7.49 10.91 -47.30
CA LYS A 388 6.21 11.66 -47.35
C LYS A 388 6.41 13.17 -47.26
N ASP A 389 7.53 13.61 -46.70
CA ASP A 389 7.89 15.01 -46.52
C ASP A 389 8.74 15.56 -47.70
N ALA A 390 9.15 14.69 -48.64
CA ALA A 390 9.80 15.00 -49.91
C ALA A 390 8.80 14.96 -51.07
#